data_AF-A0A3B4Y1M3-F1
#
_entry.id   AF-A0A3B4Y1M3-F1
#
_cell.length_a   1.000
_cell.length_b   1.000
_cell.length_c   1.000
_cell.angle_alpha   90.00
_cell.angle_beta   90.00
_cell.angle_gamma   90.00
#
_symmetry.space_group_name_H-M   'P 1'
#
loop_
_entity.id
_entity.type
_entity.pdbx_description
1 polymer ?
#
loop_
_entity_poly.entity_id
_entity_poly.type
_entity_poly.pdbx_seq_one_letter_code
_entity_poly.pdbx_strand_id
1 'polypeptide(L)'
;MSPVSHLSLQSYACLSRVRSQLQSPSVKLQQAENPVQFYERSVYSDRYVFASNLFECGNLSDTEWAVYQDWHTWLLNQFEPEIALDGIIYLRAQPQRCMQRLLRRGREEEQGIPLEYLEQLHFRHEAWLYHRNLRLDFDYLNNLPLLILDVDDDFKNDRIKQEAIVDKVRFYCTFIFLLFMSLIFII
;
A
#
# COMPACT_ATOMS: atom_id res chain seq x y z
N MET A 1 -8.87 27.82 -12.64
CA MET A 1 -8.04 27.16 -11.60
C MET A 1 -6.90 26.48 -12.33
N SER A 2 -5.64 26.81 -12.02
CA SER A 2 -4.51 26.04 -12.54
C SER A 2 -4.66 24.58 -12.09
N PRO A 3 -4.48 23.58 -12.97
CA PRO A 3 -4.49 22.19 -12.55
C PRO A 3 -3.44 22.02 -11.46
N VAL A 4 -3.82 21.39 -10.34
CA VAL A 4 -2.88 21.02 -9.28
C VAL A 4 -1.83 20.12 -9.94
N SER A 5 -0.54 20.44 -9.79
CA SER A 5 0.50 19.61 -10.40
C SER A 5 0.47 18.21 -9.78
N HIS A 6 0.71 17.19 -10.60
CA HIS A 6 0.74 15.80 -10.13
C HIS A 6 1.75 15.62 -8.98
N LEU A 7 2.88 16.33 -9.04
CA LEU A 7 3.85 16.39 -7.94
C LEU A 7 3.22 16.89 -6.65
N SER A 8 2.46 17.99 -6.69
CA SER A 8 1.81 18.56 -5.49
C SER A 8 0.85 17.56 -4.85
N LEU A 9 0.08 16.84 -5.69
CA LEU A 9 -0.85 15.82 -5.21
C LEU A 9 -0.12 14.64 -4.55
N GLN A 10 0.94 14.12 -5.19
CA GLN A 10 1.71 13.00 -4.65
C GLN A 10 2.42 13.37 -3.35
N SER A 11 3.08 14.53 -3.30
CA SER A 11 3.75 15.01 -2.09
C SER A 11 2.76 15.21 -0.94
N TYR A 12 1.59 15.79 -1.21
CA TYR A 12 0.56 15.95 -0.19
C TYR A 12 -0.01 14.61 0.29
N ALA A 13 -0.31 13.69 -0.62
CA ALA A 13 -0.82 12.37 -0.27
C ALA A 13 0.18 11.59 0.60
N CYS A 14 1.45 11.54 0.20
CA CYS A 14 2.50 10.88 0.98
C CYS A 14 2.69 11.54 2.36
N LEU A 15 2.75 12.87 2.44
CA LEU A 15 2.88 13.59 3.71
C LEU A 15 1.69 13.35 4.65
N SER A 16 0.47 13.34 4.09
CA SER A 16 -0.75 13.07 4.85
C SER A 16 -0.73 11.66 5.44
N ARG A 17 -0.21 10.68 4.70
CA ARG A 17 -0.08 9.30 5.14
C ARG A 17 0.96 9.16 6.24
N VAL A 18 2.13 9.78 6.08
CA VAL A 18 3.18 9.79 7.12
C VAL A 18 2.62 10.36 8.42
N ARG A 19 1.95 11.52 8.35
CA ARG A 19 1.30 12.12 9.51
C ARG A 19 0.28 11.19 10.16
N SER A 20 -0.53 10.48 9.37
CA SER A 20 -1.50 9.52 9.89
C SER A 20 -0.84 8.29 10.53
N GLN A 21 0.31 7.85 10.03
CA GLN A 21 1.04 6.70 10.57
C GLN A 21 1.78 7.04 11.86
N LEU A 22 2.30 8.26 11.98
CA LEU A 22 2.96 8.79 13.17
C LEU A 22 1.99 9.14 14.30
N GLN A 23 0.67 9.17 14.05
CA GLN A 23 -0.31 9.39 15.11
C GLN A 23 -0.28 8.23 16.10
N SER A 24 -0.32 8.54 17.39
CA SER A 24 -0.38 7.53 18.44
C SER A 24 -1.55 6.57 18.18
N PRO A 25 -1.32 5.26 18.29
CA PRO A 25 -2.39 4.29 18.19
C PRO A 25 -3.48 4.54 19.22
N SER A 26 -4.69 4.07 18.94
CA SER A 26 -5.80 4.21 19.89
C SER A 26 -5.46 3.55 21.24
N VAL A 27 -5.98 4.11 22.34
CA VAL A 27 -5.76 3.57 23.71
C VAL A 27 -6.15 2.09 23.79
N LYS A 28 -7.21 1.67 23.08
CA LYS A 28 -7.63 0.27 22.99
C LYS A 28 -6.56 -0.63 22.39
N LEU A 29 -5.83 -0.13 21.40
CA LEU A 29 -4.75 -0.90 20.77
C LEU A 29 -3.54 -0.98 21.69
N GLN A 30 -3.18 0.12 22.37
CA GLN A 30 -2.06 0.14 23.32
C GLN A 30 -2.25 -0.82 24.51
N GLN A 31 -3.50 -1.11 24.88
CA GLN A 31 -3.85 -2.02 25.97
C GLN A 31 -4.12 -3.46 25.52
N ALA A 32 -4.08 -3.74 24.21
CA ALA A 32 -4.30 -5.08 23.70
C ALA A 32 -3.07 -5.98 23.95
N GLU A 33 -3.30 -7.27 24.22
CA GLU A 33 -2.22 -8.25 24.40
C GLU A 33 -1.42 -8.45 23.10
N ASN A 34 -2.11 -8.49 21.95
CA ASN A 34 -1.52 -8.62 20.63
C ASN A 34 -2.01 -7.47 19.73
N PRO A 35 -1.43 -6.26 19.84
CA PRO A 35 -1.88 -5.11 19.06
C PRO A 35 -1.54 -5.28 17.58
N VAL A 36 -2.54 -5.09 16.71
CA VAL A 36 -2.35 -5.06 15.25
C VAL A 36 -2.94 -3.78 14.69
N GLN A 37 -2.11 -2.97 14.03
CA GLN A 37 -2.51 -1.75 13.34
C GLN A 37 -2.53 -2.01 11.83
N PHE A 38 -3.66 -1.73 11.18
CA PHE A 38 -3.79 -1.81 9.72
C PHE A 38 -3.70 -0.42 9.11
N TYR A 39 -3.03 -0.32 7.97
CA TYR A 39 -2.96 0.89 7.14
C TYR A 39 -3.56 0.61 5.77
N GLU A 40 -4.44 1.50 5.29
CA GLU A 40 -4.89 1.47 3.90
C GLU A 40 -3.77 2.03 3.02
N ARG A 41 -3.05 1.15 2.31
CA ARG A 41 -1.81 1.44 1.55
C ARG A 41 -0.65 1.84 2.46
N SER A 42 0.47 2.22 1.85
CA SER A 42 1.69 2.65 2.53
C SER A 42 2.40 3.75 1.75
N VAL A 43 3.33 4.43 2.42
CA VAL A 43 4.25 5.40 1.80
C VAL A 43 5.01 4.78 0.62
N TYR A 44 5.34 3.50 0.74
CA TYR A 44 5.98 2.73 -0.33
C TYR A 44 5.11 2.61 -1.58
N SER A 45 3.81 2.34 -1.43
CA SER A 45 2.91 2.31 -2.57
C SER A 45 2.72 3.69 -3.23
N ASP A 46 2.80 4.79 -2.45
CA ASP A 46 2.72 6.14 -3.01
C ASP A 46 3.90 6.39 -3.97
N ARG A 47 5.12 5.95 -3.64
CA ARG A 47 6.29 6.06 -4.54
C ARG A 47 6.34 5.01 -5.64
N TYR A 48 6.32 3.73 -5.28
CA TYR A 48 6.64 2.62 -6.18
C TYR A 48 5.47 2.21 -7.09
N VAL A 49 4.25 2.64 -6.77
CA VAL A 49 3.08 2.42 -7.61
C VAL A 49 2.62 3.74 -8.23
N PHE A 50 2.12 4.68 -7.42
CA PHE A 50 1.40 5.85 -7.97
C PHE A 50 2.33 6.88 -8.61
N ALA A 51 3.32 7.39 -7.88
CA ALA A 51 4.24 8.39 -8.41
C ALA A 51 5.09 7.84 -9.56
N SER A 52 5.56 6.59 -9.45
CA SER A 52 6.29 5.92 -10.53
C SER A 52 5.43 5.74 -11.79
N ASN A 53 4.14 5.38 -11.65
CA ASN A 53 3.22 5.32 -12.78
C ASN A 53 3.01 6.68 -13.43
N LEU A 54 2.83 7.74 -12.65
CA LEU A 54 2.69 9.10 -13.17
C LEU A 54 3.94 9.56 -13.93
N PHE A 55 5.13 9.19 -13.46
CA PHE A 55 6.36 9.45 -14.19
C PHE A 55 6.42 8.71 -15.52
N GLU A 56 6.13 7.41 -15.55
CA GLU A 56 6.14 6.63 -16.80
C GLU A 56 5.07 7.06 -17.81
N CYS A 57 3.94 7.58 -17.35
CA CYS A 57 2.91 8.18 -18.22
C CYS A 57 3.25 9.60 -18.71
N GLY A 58 4.40 10.16 -18.32
CA GLY A 58 4.82 11.51 -18.69
C GLY A 58 4.06 12.61 -17.94
N ASN A 59 3.37 12.29 -16.84
CA ASN A 59 2.66 13.24 -15.98
C ASN A 59 3.57 13.89 -14.92
N LEU A 60 4.79 13.40 -14.76
CA LEU A 60 5.87 14.03 -14.00
C LEU A 60 7.08 14.23 -14.91
N SER A 61 7.67 15.41 -14.91
CA SER A 61 8.95 15.65 -15.56
C SER A 61 10.10 14.95 -14.82
N ASP A 62 11.25 14.76 -15.48
CA ASP A 62 12.45 14.19 -14.86
C ASP A 62 12.85 14.96 -13.59
N THR A 63 12.75 16.29 -13.62
CA THR A 63 13.03 17.15 -12.47
C THR A 63 12.04 16.92 -11.33
N GLU A 64 10.73 16.88 -11.62
CA GLU A 64 9.71 16.63 -10.60
C GLU A 64 9.85 15.24 -9.99
N TRP A 65 10.16 14.23 -10.80
CA TRP A 65 10.40 12.88 -10.35
C TRP A 65 11.66 12.79 -9.47
N ALA A 66 12.76 13.42 -9.88
CA ALA A 66 13.98 13.47 -9.07
C ALA A 66 13.73 14.15 -7.72
N VAL A 67 13.04 15.28 -7.70
CA VAL A 67 12.67 16.01 -6.47
C VAL A 67 11.77 15.15 -5.58
N TYR A 68 10.75 14.49 -6.13
CA TYR A 68 9.86 13.62 -5.36
C TYR A 68 10.62 12.45 -4.71
N GLN A 69 11.51 11.81 -5.46
CA GLN A 69 12.29 10.68 -4.96
C GLN A 69 13.25 11.10 -3.84
N ASP A 70 13.95 12.22 -3.99
CA ASP A 70 14.85 12.76 -2.98
C ASP A 70 14.07 13.11 -1.70
N TRP A 71 12.98 13.86 -1.85
CA TRP A 71 12.10 14.22 -0.73
C TRP A 71 11.52 12.99 -0.02
N HIS A 72 11.03 12.00 -0.77
CA HIS A 72 10.47 10.77 -0.20
C HIS A 72 11.54 9.97 0.54
N THR A 73 12.74 9.84 -0.02
CA THR A 73 13.86 9.11 0.61
C THR A 73 14.28 9.80 1.90
N TRP A 74 14.43 11.12 1.87
CA TRP A 74 14.71 11.91 3.07
C TRP A 74 13.64 11.72 4.15
N LEU A 75 12.36 11.80 3.77
CA LEU A 75 11.24 11.66 4.70
C LEU A 75 11.25 10.30 5.38
N LEU A 76 11.43 9.22 4.61
CA LEU A 76 11.49 7.88 5.18
C LEU A 76 12.70 7.70 6.09
N ASN A 77 13.89 8.20 5.71
CA ASN A 77 15.07 8.11 6.58
C ASN A 77 14.90 8.83 7.93
N GLN A 78 14.03 9.84 8.02
CA GLN A 78 13.75 10.52 9.30
C GLN A 78 12.74 9.75 10.18
N PHE A 79 11.80 9.03 9.57
CA PHE A 79 10.66 8.44 10.27
C PHE A 79 10.60 6.90 10.20
N GLU A 80 11.58 6.25 9.57
CA GLU A 80 11.62 4.81 9.29
C GLU A 80 11.22 3.95 10.50
N PRO A 81 11.76 4.16 11.72
CA PRO A 81 11.45 3.28 12.85
C PRO A 81 9.97 3.31 13.26
N GLU A 82 9.28 4.42 12.97
CA GLU A 82 7.89 4.64 13.38
C GLU A 82 6.88 4.24 12.30
N ILE A 83 7.30 4.19 11.02
CA ILE A 83 6.45 3.88 9.87
C ILE A 83 6.82 2.57 9.16
N ALA A 84 7.82 1.84 9.68
CA ALA A 84 8.21 0.53 9.20
C ALA A 84 7.02 -0.43 9.24
N LEU A 85 6.92 -1.28 8.20
CA LEU A 85 5.86 -2.28 8.11
C LEU A 85 6.37 -3.62 8.62
N ASP A 86 5.54 -4.33 9.37
CA ASP A 86 5.82 -5.70 9.83
C ASP A 86 5.42 -6.76 8.78
N GLY A 87 4.56 -6.38 7.84
CA GLY A 87 4.09 -7.26 6.77
C GLY A 87 3.08 -6.56 5.85
N ILE A 88 2.83 -7.18 4.69
CA ILE A 88 1.95 -6.63 3.66
C ILE A 88 0.78 -7.58 3.39
N ILE A 89 -0.42 -7.03 3.22
CA ILE A 89 -1.58 -7.78 2.70
C ILE A 89 -1.92 -7.22 1.32
N TYR A 90 -1.74 -8.03 0.28
CA TYR A 90 -2.04 -7.67 -1.10
C TYR A 90 -3.40 -8.22 -1.52
N LEU A 91 -4.38 -7.31 -1.67
CA LEU A 91 -5.70 -7.62 -2.21
C LEU A 91 -5.64 -7.60 -3.74
N ARG A 92 -5.45 -8.78 -4.33
CA ARG A 92 -5.25 -8.97 -5.76
C ARG A 92 -6.59 -9.12 -6.48
N ALA A 93 -6.82 -8.31 -7.51
CA ALA A 93 -7.99 -8.40 -8.38
C ALA A 93 -7.63 -7.97 -9.80
N GLN A 94 -8.36 -8.51 -10.78
CA GLN A 94 -8.20 -8.15 -12.18
C GLN A 94 -8.60 -6.69 -12.43
N PRO A 95 -7.92 -5.96 -13.34
CA PRO A 95 -8.24 -4.58 -13.68
C PRO A 95 -9.72 -4.36 -14.05
N GLN A 96 -10.31 -5.30 -14.79
CA GLN A 96 -11.73 -5.25 -15.19
C GLN A 96 -12.65 -5.32 -13.98
N ARG A 97 -12.29 -6.10 -12.95
CA ARG A 97 -13.03 -6.19 -11.70
C ARG A 97 -12.90 -4.91 -10.88
N CYS A 98 -11.70 -4.33 -10.83
CA CYS A 98 -11.47 -3.01 -10.23
C CYS A 98 -12.30 -1.93 -10.93
N MET A 99 -12.38 -1.94 -12.26
CA MET A 99 -13.22 -1.01 -13.04
C MET A 99 -14.70 -1.14 -12.67
N GLN A 100 -15.22 -2.36 -12.60
CA GLN A 100 -16.62 -2.59 -12.17
C GLN A 100 -16.89 -2.03 -10.77
N ARG A 101 -15.94 -2.18 -9.83
CA ARG A 101 -16.06 -1.66 -8.46
C ARG A 101 -16.01 -0.14 -8.43
N LEU A 102 -15.13 0.47 -9.22
CA LEU A 102 -14.98 1.91 -9.37
C LEU A 102 -16.28 2.53 -9.90
N LEU A 103 -16.83 1.99 -10.99
CA LEU A 103 -18.09 2.45 -11.57
C LEU A 103 -19.27 2.30 -10.59
N ARG A 104 -19.32 1.19 -9.83
CA ARG A 104 -20.35 0.98 -8.80
C ARG A 104 -20.24 1.95 -7.63
N ARG A 105 -19.02 2.41 -7.29
CA ARG A 105 -18.80 3.35 -6.18
C ARG A 105 -19.26 4.76 -6.54
N GLY A 106 -19.16 5.14 -7.81
CA GLY A 106 -19.76 6.36 -8.34
C GLY A 106 -19.17 7.66 -7.78
N ARG A 107 -17.88 7.68 -7.39
CA ARG A 107 -17.20 8.92 -6.99
C ARG A 107 -17.00 9.82 -8.19
N GLU A 108 -17.25 11.12 -8.04
CA GLU A 108 -17.15 12.10 -9.13
C GLU A 108 -15.69 12.25 -9.60
N GLU A 109 -14.74 12.22 -8.66
CA GLU A 109 -13.31 12.40 -8.93
C GLU A 109 -12.68 11.19 -9.62
N GLU A 110 -13.36 10.03 -9.58
CA GLU A 110 -12.93 8.79 -10.22
C GLU A 110 -13.63 8.59 -11.58
N GLN A 111 -14.58 9.48 -11.97
CA GLN A 111 -15.24 9.41 -13.28
C GLN A 111 -14.24 9.71 -14.39
N GLY A 112 -14.16 8.83 -15.38
CA GLY A 112 -13.28 8.99 -16.54
C GLY A 112 -11.90 8.33 -16.40
N ILE A 113 -11.62 7.63 -15.31
CA ILE A 113 -10.43 6.79 -15.21
C ILE A 113 -10.51 5.67 -16.27
N PRO A 114 -9.56 5.58 -17.23
CA PRO A 114 -9.58 4.53 -18.25
C PRO A 114 -9.16 3.18 -17.68
N LEU A 115 -9.60 2.09 -18.32
CA LEU A 115 -9.19 0.73 -17.93
C LEU A 115 -7.66 0.57 -18.01
N GLU A 116 -7.04 1.16 -19.03
CA GLU A 116 -5.60 1.15 -19.23
C GLU A 116 -4.84 1.66 -18.01
N TYR A 117 -5.33 2.73 -17.35
CA TYR A 117 -4.70 3.22 -16.12
C TYR A 117 -4.75 2.19 -14.99
N LEU A 118 -5.86 1.45 -14.86
CA LEU A 118 -5.98 0.36 -13.87
C LEU A 118 -5.08 -0.83 -14.22
N GLU A 119 -4.89 -1.12 -15.51
CA GLU A 119 -3.97 -2.16 -15.98
C GLU A 119 -2.51 -1.79 -15.67
N GLN A 120 -2.11 -0.53 -15.88
CA GLN A 120 -0.78 -0.04 -15.51
C GLN A 120 -0.55 -0.14 -14.00
N LEU A 121 -1.50 0.31 -13.18
CA LEU A 121 -1.40 0.18 -11.72
C LEU A 121 -1.34 -1.30 -11.30
N HIS A 122 -2.13 -2.17 -11.92
CA HIS A 122 -2.10 -3.61 -11.65
C HIS A 122 -0.72 -4.20 -11.95
N PHE A 123 -0.14 -3.88 -13.11
CA PHE A 123 1.20 -4.33 -13.49
C PHE A 123 2.27 -3.90 -12.46
N ARG A 124 2.18 -2.68 -11.94
CA ARG A 124 3.09 -2.22 -10.87
C ARG A 124 2.96 -3.01 -9.58
N HIS A 125 1.72 -3.29 -9.15
CA HIS A 125 1.50 -4.11 -7.95
C HIS A 125 2.00 -5.55 -8.17
N GLU A 126 1.77 -6.14 -9.34
CA GLU A 126 2.29 -7.47 -9.67
C GLU A 126 3.82 -7.48 -9.69
N ALA A 127 4.47 -6.49 -10.29
CA ALA A 127 5.93 -6.36 -10.30
C ALA A 127 6.52 -6.25 -8.88
N TRP A 128 5.89 -5.44 -8.03
CA TRP A 128 6.37 -5.22 -6.66
C TRP A 128 6.06 -6.39 -5.72
N LEU A 129 4.80 -6.81 -5.64
CA LEU A 129 4.31 -7.70 -4.59
C LEU A 129 4.28 -9.16 -5.04
N TYR A 130 3.94 -9.45 -6.30
CA TYR A 130 3.79 -10.82 -6.78
C TYR A 130 5.11 -11.39 -7.33
N HIS A 131 5.72 -10.71 -8.29
CA HIS A 131 6.96 -11.13 -8.94
C HIS A 131 8.23 -10.71 -8.19
N ARG A 132 8.13 -9.71 -7.30
CA ARG A 132 9.27 -9.14 -6.54
C ARG A 132 10.47 -8.78 -7.43
N ASN A 133 10.21 -8.24 -8.62
CA ASN A 133 11.24 -7.85 -9.58
C ASN A 133 11.46 -6.33 -9.66
N LEU A 134 10.69 -5.56 -8.88
CA LEU A 134 10.89 -4.13 -8.76
C LEU A 134 12.11 -3.83 -7.88
N ARG A 135 13.01 -2.98 -8.38
CA ARG A 135 14.14 -2.49 -7.58
C ARG A 135 13.63 -1.49 -6.54
N LEU A 136 13.82 -1.82 -5.26
CA LEU A 136 13.47 -0.98 -4.12
C LEU A 136 14.72 -0.33 -3.54
N ASP A 137 14.58 0.87 -2.98
CA ASP A 137 15.69 1.55 -2.29
C ASP A 137 15.80 1.13 -0.83
N PHE A 138 14.77 0.45 -0.31
CA PHE A 138 14.68 -0.02 1.07
C PHE A 138 14.72 -1.54 1.10
N ASP A 139 15.88 -2.11 1.42
CA ASP A 139 16.14 -3.55 1.33
C ASP A 139 15.20 -4.38 2.22
N TYR A 140 14.79 -3.84 3.37
CA TYR A 140 13.93 -4.55 4.31
C TYR A 140 12.57 -4.91 3.70
N LEU A 141 12.07 -4.12 2.74
CA LEU A 141 10.81 -4.37 2.03
C LEU A 141 10.84 -5.69 1.24
N ASN A 142 12.02 -6.10 0.74
CA ASN A 142 12.17 -7.35 0.00
C ASN A 142 11.95 -8.59 0.88
N ASN A 143 12.14 -8.44 2.20
CA ASN A 143 12.05 -9.53 3.16
C ASN A 143 10.72 -9.53 3.94
N LEU A 144 9.85 -8.56 3.69
CA LEU A 144 8.59 -8.48 4.41
C LEU A 144 7.69 -9.69 4.12
N PRO A 145 7.07 -10.27 5.16
CA PRO A 145 5.96 -11.19 5.01
C PRO A 145 4.90 -10.57 4.08
N LEU A 146 4.34 -11.40 3.21
CA LEU A 146 3.31 -10.99 2.27
C LEU A 146 2.19 -12.02 2.24
N LEU A 147 0.96 -11.57 2.51
CA LEU A 147 -0.26 -12.33 2.30
C LEU A 147 -0.94 -11.86 1.02
N ILE A 148 -1.10 -12.75 0.04
CA ILE A 148 -1.84 -12.47 -1.19
C ILE A 148 -3.26 -13.02 -1.04
N LEU A 149 -4.26 -12.17 -1.29
CA LEU A 149 -5.68 -12.52 -1.26
C LEU A 149 -6.30 -12.20 -2.62
N ASP A 150 -6.63 -13.24 -3.39
CA ASP A 150 -7.40 -13.07 -4.63
C ASP A 150 -8.85 -12.71 -4.27
N VAL A 151 -9.26 -11.51 -4.67
CA VAL A 151 -10.56 -10.92 -4.35
C VAL A 151 -11.33 -10.57 -5.62
N ASP A 152 -11.25 -11.40 -6.67
CA ASP A 152 -12.04 -11.22 -7.88
C ASP A 152 -13.53 -11.52 -7.67
N ASP A 153 -13.83 -12.47 -6.80
CA ASP A 153 -15.20 -12.86 -6.50
C ASP A 153 -16.00 -11.81 -5.71
N ASP A 154 -17.32 -12.01 -5.62
CA ASP A 154 -18.18 -11.12 -4.83
C ASP A 154 -18.02 -11.39 -3.32
N PHE A 155 -17.12 -10.63 -2.69
CA PHE A 155 -16.89 -10.67 -1.24
C PHE A 155 -18.09 -10.17 -0.44
N LYS A 156 -18.90 -9.24 -0.97
CA LYS A 156 -19.91 -8.54 -0.17
C LYS A 156 -21.05 -9.47 0.29
N ASN A 157 -21.39 -10.43 -0.56
CA ASN A 157 -22.57 -11.28 -0.38
C ASN A 157 -22.23 -12.71 0.04
N ASP A 158 -20.95 -13.10 0.01
CA ASP A 158 -20.50 -14.46 0.33
C ASP A 158 -19.89 -14.52 1.74
N ARG A 159 -20.69 -14.94 2.72
CA ARG A 159 -20.27 -15.08 4.12
C ARG A 159 -19.17 -16.11 4.30
N ILE A 160 -19.18 -17.19 3.53
CA ILE A 160 -18.18 -18.27 3.63
C ILE A 160 -16.82 -17.72 3.20
N LYS A 161 -16.76 -16.94 2.12
CA LYS A 161 -15.53 -16.27 1.70
C LYS A 161 -15.07 -15.20 2.68
N GLN A 162 -15.99 -14.48 3.30
CA GLN A 162 -15.65 -13.50 4.35
C GLN A 162 -14.94 -14.17 5.52
N GLU A 163 -15.53 -15.23 6.07
CA GLU A 163 -14.93 -16.00 7.17
C GLU A 163 -13.57 -16.58 6.77
N ALA A 164 -13.48 -17.20 5.59
CA ALA A 164 -12.23 -17.77 5.09
C ALA A 164 -11.11 -16.72 4.93
N ILE A 165 -11.43 -15.50 4.48
CA ILE A 165 -10.45 -14.41 4.36
C ILE A 165 -10.05 -13.89 5.75
N VAL A 166 -10.99 -13.72 6.66
CA VAL A 166 -10.72 -13.29 8.03
C VAL A 166 -9.80 -14.29 8.74
N ASP A 167 -10.03 -15.59 8.56
CA ASP A 167 -9.18 -16.63 9.15
C ASP A 167 -7.76 -16.62 8.55
N LYS A 168 -7.63 -16.42 7.23
CA LYS A 168 -6.31 -16.25 6.60
C LYS A 168 -5.56 -15.03 7.15
N VAL A 169 -6.25 -13.89 7.30
CA VAL A 169 -5.65 -12.67 7.86
C VAL A 169 -5.27 -12.87 9.33
N ARG A 170 -6.13 -13.51 10.12
CA ARG A 170 -5.84 -13.84 11.53
C ARG A 170 -4.58 -14.71 11.64
N PHE A 171 -4.53 -15.80 10.87
CA PHE A 171 -3.37 -16.70 10.87
C PHE A 171 -2.09 -15.95 10.48
N TYR A 172 -2.18 -15.09 9.46
CA TYR A 172 -1.06 -14.28 9.01
C TYR A 172 -0.57 -13.28 10.08
N CYS A 173 -1.47 -12.56 10.75
CA CYS A 173 -1.11 -11.66 11.84
C CYS A 173 -0.45 -12.41 13.02
N THR A 174 -0.98 -13.58 13.38
CA THR A 174 -0.37 -14.44 14.41
C THR A 174 1.01 -14.94 13.98
N PHE A 175 1.18 -15.32 12.71
CA PHE A 175 2.46 -15.73 12.17
C PHE A 175 3.52 -14.62 12.27
N ILE A 176 3.18 -13.39 11.88
CA ILE A 176 4.08 -12.23 12.01
C ILE A 176 4.47 -12.03 13.48
N PHE A 177 3.50 -12.02 14.40
CA PHE A 177 3.76 -11.83 15.81
C PHE A 177 4.74 -12.87 16.38
N LEU A 178 4.55 -14.14 16.03
CA LEU A 178 5.46 -15.23 16.45
C LEU A 178 6.87 -15.07 15.84
N LEU A 179 6.96 -14.61 14.58
CA LEU A 179 8.23 -14.34 13.92
C LEU A 179 9.01 -13.26 14.70
N PHE A 180 8.36 -12.16 15.08
CA PHE A 180 8.98 -11.11 15.92
C PHE A 180 9.40 -11.63 17.30
N MET A 181 8.57 -12.41 17.98
CA MET A 181 8.96 -13.01 19.27
C MET A 181 10.17 -13.91 19.14
N SER A 182 10.24 -14.75 18.10
CA SER A 182 11.37 -15.66 17.88
C SER A 182 12.69 -14.94 17.60
N LEU A 183 12.67 -13.78 16.95
CA LEU A 183 13.85 -12.93 16.74
C LEU A 183 14.35 -12.29 18.04
N ILE A 184 13.45 -11.94 18.97
CA ILE A 184 13.81 -11.37 20.27
C ILE A 184 14.51 -12.40 21.18
N PHE A 185 14.19 -13.70 21.08
CA PHE A 185 14.81 -14.74 21.89
C PHE A 185 16.20 -15.20 21.40
N ILE A 186 16.64 -14.74 20.23
CA ILE A 186 17.94 -15.11 19.62
C ILE A 186 19.03 -14.05 19.91
N ILE A 187 18.67 -12.87 20.43
CA ILE A 187 19.59 -11.78 20.82
C ILE A 187 19.71 -11.75 22.35
#